data_AF-A0A0X8GK48-F1
#
_entry.id   AF-A0A0X8GK48-F1
#
_cell.length_a   1.000
_cell.length_b   1.000
_cell.length_c   1.000
_cell.angle_alpha   90.00
_cell.angle_beta   90.00
_cell.angle_gamma   90.00
#
_symmetry.space_group_name_H-M   'P 1'
#
loop_
_entity.id
_entity.type
_entity.pdbx_description
1 polymer ?
#
loop_
_entity_poly.entity_id
_entity_poly.type
_entity_poly.pdbx_seq_one_letter_code
_entity_poly.pdbx_strand_id
1 'polypeptide(L)'
;MSLNFNEAINSLCLRLDLPFPAQQNDMVNLSIGEHAIHITAQPSQMILMFCCIDSAKIIDSLSLLQLNLFGENSLKPILSQDAHSNDWVLWSRQLLDSASADSLYEQLELLSDFADKLVAGEC
;
A
#
# COMPACT_ATOMS: atom_id res chain seq x y z
N MET A 1 9.70 4.21 -22.51
CA MET A 1 8.23 4.34 -22.60
C MET A 1 7.77 4.73 -21.21
N SER A 2 6.99 5.80 -21.06
CA SER A 2 6.40 6.17 -19.76
C SER A 2 5.31 5.16 -19.44
N LEU A 3 5.42 4.48 -18.31
CA LEU A 3 4.46 3.45 -17.92
C LEU A 3 3.17 4.15 -17.50
N ASN A 4 2.02 3.72 -18.05
CA ASN A 4 0.74 4.27 -17.61
C ASN A 4 0.27 3.53 -16.35
N PHE A 5 -0.36 4.23 -15.40
CA PHE A 5 -0.96 3.63 -14.20
C PHE A 5 -1.78 2.38 -14.53
N ASN A 6 -2.55 2.45 -15.63
CA ASN A 6 -3.38 1.35 -16.11
C ASN A 6 -2.57 0.10 -16.49
N GLU A 7 -1.38 0.26 -17.07
CA GLU A 7 -0.49 -0.84 -17.45
C GLU A 7 0.18 -1.47 -16.22
N ALA A 8 0.54 -0.65 -15.23
CA ALA A 8 1.04 -1.13 -13.94
C ALA A 8 -0.01 -1.99 -13.23
N ILE A 9 -1.26 -1.51 -13.15
CA ILE A 9 -2.37 -2.26 -12.55
C ILE A 9 -2.63 -3.56 -13.29
N ASN A 10 -2.67 -3.54 -14.63
CA ASN A 10 -2.89 -4.76 -15.41
C ASN A 10 -1.77 -5.78 -15.18
N SER A 11 -0.53 -5.32 -15.09
CA SER A 11 0.63 -6.17 -14.79
C SER A 11 0.53 -6.80 -13.39
N LEU A 12 0.07 -6.03 -12.40
CA LEU A 12 -0.19 -6.53 -11.05
C LEU A 12 -1.35 -7.54 -11.03
N CYS A 13 -2.46 -7.26 -11.72
CA CYS A 13 -3.60 -8.18 -11.82
C CYS A 13 -3.17 -9.52 -12.46
N LEU A 14 -2.38 -9.48 -13.53
CA LEU A 14 -1.81 -10.69 -14.14
C LEU A 14 -0.94 -11.47 -13.15
N ARG A 15 -0.13 -10.78 -12.36
CA ARG A 15 0.75 -11.42 -11.36
C ARG A 15 -0.04 -12.11 -10.25
N LEU A 16 -1.20 -11.54 -9.88
CA LEU A 16 -2.10 -12.04 -8.85
C LEU A 16 -3.16 -13.03 -9.37
N ASP A 17 -3.15 -13.36 -10.66
CA ASP A 17 -4.19 -14.17 -11.33
C ASP A 17 -5.61 -13.60 -11.14
N LEU A 18 -5.73 -12.27 -11.17
CA LEU A 18 -6.97 -11.54 -11.01
C LEU A 18 -7.53 -11.04 -12.37
N PRO A 19 -8.86 -10.96 -12.52
CA PRO A 19 -9.46 -10.36 -13.70
C PRO A 19 -9.11 -8.87 -13.80
N PHE A 20 -8.97 -8.37 -15.02
CA PHE A 20 -8.73 -6.96 -15.26
C PHE A 20 -9.92 -6.10 -14.82
N PRO A 21 -9.69 -4.94 -14.19
CA PRO A 21 -10.75 -4.03 -13.82
C PRO A 21 -11.47 -3.49 -15.07
N ALA A 22 -12.81 -3.62 -15.10
CA ALA A 22 -13.64 -3.21 -16.25
C ALA A 22 -13.67 -1.69 -16.51
N GLN A 23 -13.43 -0.89 -15.46
CA GLN A 23 -13.21 0.56 -15.52
C GLN A 23 -12.07 0.91 -14.55
N GLN A 24 -10.98 1.45 -15.07
CA GLN A 24 -9.91 1.99 -14.25
C GLN A 24 -10.26 3.44 -13.90
N ASN A 25 -10.88 3.63 -12.74
CA ASN A 25 -10.89 4.92 -12.08
C ASN A 25 -9.45 5.30 -11.66
N ASP A 26 -9.21 6.55 -11.27
CA ASP A 26 -7.90 7.01 -10.73
C ASP A 26 -7.44 6.23 -9.48
N MET A 27 -8.27 5.32 -8.96
CA MET A 27 -8.00 4.44 -7.83
C MET A 27 -8.54 3.03 -8.07
N VAL A 28 -7.75 2.04 -7.67
CA VAL A 28 -8.07 0.60 -7.71
C VAL A 28 -8.04 0.07 -6.28
N ASN A 29 -9.02 -0.76 -5.93
CA ASN A 29 -9.13 -1.34 -4.59
C ASN A 29 -8.93 -2.86 -4.69
N LEU A 30 -8.04 -3.40 -3.87
CA LEU A 30 -7.79 -4.83 -3.73
C LEU A 30 -8.04 -5.25 -2.29
N SER A 31 -8.76 -6.35 -2.09
CA SER A 31 -8.91 -6.96 -0.77
C SER A 31 -7.89 -8.08 -0.62
N ILE A 32 -7.01 -7.97 0.38
CA ILE A 32 -6.02 -8.99 0.72
C ILE A 32 -6.25 -9.40 2.16
N GLY A 33 -6.75 -10.63 2.36
CA GLY A 33 -7.20 -11.08 3.67
C GLY A 33 -8.28 -10.14 4.22
N GLU A 34 -8.00 -9.51 5.36
CA GLU A 34 -8.89 -8.54 6.01
C GLU A 34 -8.63 -7.08 5.60
N HIS A 35 -7.58 -6.83 4.82
CA HIS A 35 -7.15 -5.47 4.48
C HIS A 35 -7.73 -5.02 3.14
N ALA A 36 -8.38 -3.86 3.14
CA ALA A 36 -8.72 -3.13 1.93
C ALA A 36 -7.52 -2.24 1.55
N ILE A 37 -6.82 -2.60 0.47
CA ILE A 37 -5.69 -1.84 -0.05
C ILE A 37 -6.16 -1.00 -1.24
N HIS A 38 -5.85 0.28 -1.17
CA HIS A 38 -6.15 1.29 -2.18
C HIS A 38 -4.89 1.62 -2.96
N ILE A 39 -4.97 1.62 -4.28
CA ILE A 39 -3.85 1.86 -5.21
C ILE A 39 -4.23 3.03 -6.11
N THR A 40 -3.39 4.05 -6.19
CA THR A 40 -3.64 5.26 -7.00
C THR A 40 -2.34 5.88 -7.51
N ALA A 41 -2.44 6.71 -8.55
CA ALA A 41 -1.32 7.50 -9.05
C ALA A 41 -1.28 8.88 -8.37
N GLN A 42 -0.58 9.00 -7.23
CA GLN A 42 -0.54 10.25 -6.47
C GLN A 42 0.84 10.53 -5.80
N PRO A 43 1.53 11.63 -6.17
CA PRO A 43 1.28 12.46 -7.36
C PRO A 43 1.41 11.63 -8.64
N SER A 44 1.00 12.16 -9.80
CA SER A 44 0.80 11.40 -11.06
C SER A 44 1.98 10.52 -11.55
N GLN A 45 3.20 10.71 -11.05
CA GLN A 45 4.39 9.92 -11.39
C GLN A 45 4.73 8.84 -10.35
N MET A 46 3.92 8.71 -9.30
CA MET A 46 4.11 7.79 -8.19
C MET A 46 2.92 6.85 -8.10
N ILE A 47 3.18 5.58 -7.86
CA ILE A 47 2.15 4.64 -7.42
C ILE A 47 2.15 4.67 -5.90
N LEU A 48 1.02 5.09 -5.33
CA LEU A 48 0.73 5.06 -3.91
C LEU A 48 -0.14 3.84 -3.61
N MET A 49 0.27 3.04 -2.64
CA MET A 49 -0.56 1.99 -2.06
C MET A 49 -0.79 2.33 -0.58
N PHE A 50 -2.03 2.22 -0.10
CA PHE A 50 -2.36 2.48 1.29
C PHE A 50 -3.51 1.62 1.79
N CYS A 51 -3.55 1.36 3.09
CA CYS A 51 -4.72 0.81 3.78
C CYS A 51 -5.01 1.61 5.05
N CYS A 52 -6.28 1.64 5.43
CA CYS A 52 -6.72 2.25 6.68
C CYS A 52 -6.82 1.17 7.76
N ILE A 53 -6.27 1.45 8.93
CA ILE A 53 -6.32 0.62 10.12
C ILE A 53 -7.10 1.39 11.18
N ASP A 54 -8.18 0.77 11.65
CA ASP A 54 -8.99 1.31 12.73
C ASP A 54 -8.13 1.52 13.98
N SER A 55 -8.14 2.73 14.52
CA SER A 55 -7.42 3.10 15.74
C SER A 55 -7.76 2.24 16.95
N ALA A 56 -8.95 1.65 17.01
CA ALA A 56 -9.32 0.70 18.06
C ALA A 56 -8.52 -0.62 18.00
N LYS A 57 -7.92 -0.95 16.86
CA LYS A 57 -7.14 -2.18 16.67
C LYS A 57 -5.66 -2.05 17.05
N ILE A 58 -5.19 -0.84 17.38
CA ILE A 58 -3.78 -0.59 17.67
C ILE A 58 -3.56 -0.46 19.18
N ILE A 59 -2.75 -1.35 19.75
CA ILE A 59 -2.67 -1.60 21.19
C ILE A 59 -1.65 -0.69 21.91
N ASP A 60 -0.64 -0.15 21.22
CA ASP A 60 0.37 0.72 21.84
C ASP A 60 0.88 1.77 20.83
N SER A 61 0.71 3.07 21.11
CA SER A 61 0.96 4.14 20.14
C SER A 61 2.37 4.76 20.20
N LEU A 62 3.10 4.58 21.31
CA LEU A 62 4.37 5.26 21.55
C LEU A 62 5.56 4.60 20.84
N SER A 63 5.49 3.29 20.59
CA SER A 63 6.49 2.50 19.85
C SER A 63 6.28 2.51 18.33
N LEU A 64 5.08 2.84 17.84
CA LEU A 64 4.73 2.73 16.42
C LEU A 64 5.55 3.65 15.51
N LEU A 65 5.98 4.82 16.01
CA LEU A 65 6.80 5.73 15.21
C LEU A 65 8.18 5.14 14.89
N GLN A 66 8.64 4.14 15.64
CA GLN A 66 9.88 3.41 15.31
C GLN A 66 9.74 2.61 14.01
N LEU A 67 8.52 2.21 13.64
CA LEU A 67 8.25 1.56 12.36
C LEU A 67 8.62 2.46 11.18
N ASN A 68 8.56 3.78 11.35
CA ASN A 68 8.90 4.75 10.30
C ASN A 68 10.41 5.01 10.15
N LEU A 69 11.27 4.38 10.96
CA LEU A 69 12.70 4.47 10.77
C LEU A 69 13.08 3.94 9.39
N PHE A 70 13.94 4.68 8.69
CA PHE A 70 14.43 4.32 7.37
C PHE A 70 15.14 2.95 7.40
N GLY A 71 15.04 2.21 6.29
CA GLY A 71 15.69 0.92 6.11
C GLY A 71 16.24 0.79 4.70
N GLU A 72 16.79 -0.38 4.38
CA GLU A 72 17.34 -0.65 3.05
C GLU A 72 16.25 -0.83 1.98
N ASN A 73 15.06 -1.32 2.37
CA ASN A 73 13.93 -1.46 1.47
C ASN A 73 13.15 -0.14 1.34
N SER A 74 13.22 0.48 0.15
CA SER A 74 12.51 1.71 -0.17
C SER A 74 10.98 1.56 -0.21
N LEU A 75 10.47 0.33 -0.34
CA LEU A 75 9.03 0.02 -0.34
C LEU A 75 8.49 -0.22 1.07
N LYS A 76 9.35 -0.21 2.10
CA LYS A 76 8.92 -0.32 3.50
C LYS A 76 7.81 0.70 3.78
N PRO A 77 6.64 0.25 4.25
CA PRO A 77 5.52 1.15 4.46
C PRO A 77 5.76 2.06 5.66
N ILE A 78 5.13 3.22 5.59
CA ILE A 78 5.13 4.27 6.60
C ILE A 78 3.76 4.28 7.26
N LEU A 79 3.76 4.28 8.58
CA LEU A 79 2.57 4.47 9.39
C LEU A 79 2.36 5.96 9.63
N SER A 80 1.16 6.45 9.35
CA SER A 80 0.75 7.83 9.61
C SER A 80 -0.66 7.86 10.17
N GLN A 81 -1.07 8.99 10.73
CA GLN A 81 -2.45 9.18 11.18
C GLN A 81 -3.12 10.21 10.28
N ASP A 82 -4.31 9.89 9.79
CA ASP A 82 -5.13 10.86 9.06
C ASP A 82 -5.71 11.89 10.05
N ALA A 83 -5.48 13.17 9.78
CA ALA A 83 -5.88 14.25 10.67
C ALA A 83 -7.39 14.47 10.74
N HIS A 84 -8.15 13.96 9.76
CA HIS A 84 -9.60 14.17 9.69
C HIS A 84 -10.38 13.04 10.39
N SER A 85 -10.04 11.79 10.11
CA SER A 85 -10.68 10.61 10.69
C SER A 85 -10.06 10.15 12.01
N ASN A 86 -8.80 10.52 12.28
CA ASN A 86 -7.93 9.92 13.30
C ASN A 86 -7.63 8.43 13.07
N ASP A 87 -7.96 7.88 11.90
CA ASP A 87 -7.58 6.52 11.54
C ASP A 87 -6.09 6.44 11.23
N TRP A 88 -5.50 5.27 11.48
CA TRP A 88 -4.14 5.02 11.05
C TRP A 88 -4.14 4.65 9.58
N VAL A 89 -3.16 5.18 8.86
CA VAL A 89 -2.95 4.93 7.43
C VAL A 89 -1.54 4.39 7.27
N LEU A 90 -1.47 3.14 6.83
CA LEU A 90 -0.23 2.50 6.42
C LEU A 90 -0.09 2.66 4.91
N TRP A 91 1.02 3.23 4.44
CA TRP A 91 1.20 3.52 3.03
C TRP A 91 2.64 3.37 2.57
N SER A 92 2.82 3.03 1.31
CA SER A 92 4.12 3.00 0.63
C SER A 92 3.97 3.59 -0.76
N ARG A 93 5.09 4.02 -1.37
CA ARG A 93 5.06 4.57 -2.73
C ARG A 93 6.32 4.24 -3.51
N GLN A 94 6.19 4.13 -4.82
CA GLN A 94 7.30 4.00 -5.76
C GLN A 94 7.07 4.80 -7.03
N LEU A 95 8.13 5.06 -7.80
CA LEU A 95 8.02 5.72 -9.10
C LEU A 95 7.30 4.81 -10.08
N LEU A 96 6.29 5.36 -10.77
CA LEU A 96 5.49 4.65 -11.77
C LEU A 96 6.37 4.14 -12.92
N ASP A 97 7.33 4.94 -13.38
CA ASP A 97 8.22 4.58 -14.49
C ASP A 97 9.18 3.43 -14.17
N SER A 98 9.46 3.16 -12.89
CA SER A 98 10.32 2.06 -12.45
C SER A 98 9.54 0.88 -11.86
N ALA A 99 8.20 0.95 -11.82
CA ALA A 99 7.37 -0.06 -11.21
C ALA A 99 7.26 -1.29 -12.12
N SER A 100 7.93 -2.38 -11.76
CA SER A 100 7.78 -3.67 -12.41
C SER A 100 6.63 -4.45 -11.79
N ALA A 101 6.15 -5.51 -12.45
CA ALA A 101 5.13 -6.38 -11.88
C ALA A 101 5.58 -6.97 -10.52
N ASP A 102 6.85 -7.32 -10.39
CA ASP A 102 7.41 -7.85 -9.14
C ASP A 102 7.55 -6.76 -8.07
N SER A 103 7.96 -5.53 -8.42
CA SER A 103 8.06 -4.45 -7.41
C SER A 103 6.68 -3.96 -6.95
N LEU A 104 5.66 -4.03 -7.79
CA LEU A 104 4.27 -3.76 -7.41
C LEU A 104 3.74 -4.83 -6.47
N TYR A 105 4.03 -6.09 -6.76
CA TYR A 105 3.68 -7.21 -5.92
C TYR A 105 4.39 -7.12 -4.56
N GLU A 106 5.69 -6.82 -4.54
CA GLU A 106 6.46 -6.65 -3.29
C GLU A 106 5.91 -5.49 -2.45
N GLN A 107 5.59 -4.35 -3.08
CA GLN A 107 5.00 -3.21 -2.38
C GLN A 107 3.69 -3.60 -1.69
N LEU A 108 2.86 -4.40 -2.37
CA LEU A 108 1.57 -4.87 -1.89
C LEU A 108 1.74 -5.89 -0.74
N GLU A 109 2.66 -6.82 -0.90
CA GLU A 109 2.99 -7.85 0.09
C GLU A 109 3.50 -7.24 1.39
N LEU A 110 4.46 -6.31 1.31
CA LEU A 110 4.99 -5.60 2.49
C LEU A 110 3.89 -4.81 3.21
N LEU A 111 2.99 -4.17 2.47
CA LEU A 111 1.91 -3.39 3.05
C LEU A 111 0.91 -4.29 3.80
N SER A 112 0.56 -5.44 3.23
CA SER A 112 -0.31 -6.42 3.90
C SER A 112 0.37 -7.02 5.15
N ASP A 113 1.63 -7.43 5.04
CA ASP A 113 2.37 -8.04 6.16
C ASP A 113 2.55 -7.07 7.34
N PHE A 114 2.87 -5.80 7.06
CA PHE A 114 2.94 -4.78 8.12
C PHE A 114 1.56 -4.50 8.74
N ALA A 115 0.49 -4.50 7.94
CA ALA A 115 -0.86 -4.30 8.46
C ALA A 115 -1.29 -5.46 9.38
N ASP A 116 -0.96 -6.71 9.01
CA ASP A 116 -1.20 -7.88 9.86
C ASP A 116 -0.44 -7.79 11.18
N LYS A 117 0.86 -7.47 11.14
CA LYS A 117 1.69 -7.31 12.34
C LYS A 117 1.20 -6.19 13.26
N LEU A 118 0.74 -5.08 12.68
CA LEU A 118 0.17 -3.96 13.43
C LEU A 118 -1.09 -4.38 14.20
N VAL A 119 -2.00 -5.09 13.54
CA VAL A 119 -3.25 -5.57 14.17
C VAL A 119 -2.99 -6.68 15.19
N ALA A 120 -1.98 -7.51 14.96
CA ALA A 120 -1.55 -8.56 15.90
C ALA A 120 -0.78 -8.03 17.12
N GLY A 121 -0.29 -6.78 17.07
CA GLY A 121 0.56 -6.20 18.12
C GLY A 121 1.99 -6.75 18.11
N GLU A 122 2.49 -7.17 16.94
CA GLU A 122 3.82 -7.78 16.75
C GLU A 122 4.86 -6.78 16.21
N CYS A 123 4.52 -5.49 16.23
CA CYS A 123 5.32 -4.38 15.71
C CYS A 123 6.22 -3.70 16.74
#